data_AF-K1UEQ8-F1
#
_entry.id   AF-K1UEQ8-F1
#
_cell.length_a   1.000
_cell.length_b   1.000
_cell.length_c   1.000
_cell.angle_alpha   90.00
_cell.angle_beta   90.00
_cell.angle_gamma   90.00
#
_symmetry.space_group_name_H-M   'P 1'
#
loop_
_entity.id
_entity.type
_entity.pdbx_description
1 polymer ?
#
loop_
_entity_poly.entity_id
_entity_poly.type
_entity_poly.pdbx_seq_one_letter_code
_entity_poly.pdbx_strand_id
1 'polypeptide(L)'
;TNDMDEYIITEKYCNHETLGQLTIRKLGNVLTDYQDGQFIYTQDNLAGAVYEIHAAADIATPDRQGTYWYKDGDLVATVTTGAEGQVDEVKFSPTRTQATYDFLKITHDGTKGEMTVTLPLGKYTVTEVKAPYGFILTNQSYTVEFGWDNQKNDIVLAKTITSHEQDGDKECSYSIVNVKDASDAHKNGQTLVFENARVLPTPEKPGDK
;
A
#
# COMPACT_ATOMS: atom_id res chain seq x y z
N THR A 1 -7.93 -59.31 20.17
CA THR A 1 -8.63 -58.02 20.29
C THR A 1 -7.71 -57.00 19.67
N ASN A 2 -7.94 -56.62 18.41
CA ASN A 2 -7.16 -55.58 17.74
C ASN A 2 -7.99 -54.31 17.80
N ASP A 3 -7.82 -53.51 18.85
CA ASP A 3 -8.22 -52.11 18.87
C ASP A 3 -7.23 -51.36 17.96
N MET A 4 -7.63 -51.15 16.71
CA MET A 4 -7.04 -50.09 15.90
C MET A 4 -7.83 -48.83 16.18
N ASP A 5 -7.26 -47.92 16.97
CA ASP A 5 -7.81 -46.59 17.15
C ASP A 5 -7.78 -45.86 15.80
N GLU A 6 -8.96 -45.64 15.21
CA GLU A 6 -9.12 -44.88 13.98
C GLU A 6 -9.01 -43.38 14.29
N TYR A 7 -7.86 -42.78 13.97
CA TYR A 7 -7.67 -41.34 14.09
C TYR A 7 -8.27 -40.64 12.88
N ILE A 8 -9.49 -40.12 13.03
CA ILE A 8 -10.11 -39.21 12.06
C ILE A 8 -9.55 -37.80 12.28
N ILE A 9 -8.56 -37.42 11.47
CA ILE A 9 -8.10 -36.02 11.41
C ILE A 9 -9.13 -35.25 10.57
N THR A 10 -10.00 -34.50 11.23
CA THR A 10 -10.93 -33.60 10.54
C THR A 10 -10.20 -32.30 10.19
N GLU A 11 -9.59 -32.24 9.00
CA GLU A 11 -9.16 -30.94 8.45
C GLU A 11 -10.39 -30.18 7.98
N LYS A 12 -10.75 -29.13 8.74
CA LYS A 12 -11.78 -28.17 8.34
C LYS A 12 -11.19 -27.26 7.26
N TYR A 13 -11.42 -27.60 6.00
CA TYR A 13 -11.08 -26.74 4.87
C TYR A 13 -12.03 -25.54 4.83
N CYS A 14 -11.55 -24.38 5.27
CA CYS A 14 -12.21 -23.11 4.99
C CYS A 14 -11.59 -22.56 3.70
N ASN A 15 -12.35 -22.54 2.61
CA ASN A 15 -11.94 -21.85 1.38
C ASN A 15 -12.06 -20.33 1.60
N HIS A 16 -11.12 -19.74 2.33
CA HIS A 16 -10.97 -18.30 2.43
C HIS A 16 -9.95 -17.86 1.36
N GLU A 17 -10.25 -16.78 0.65
CA GLU A 17 -9.33 -16.29 -0.36
C GLU A 17 -8.03 -15.80 0.27
N THR A 18 -6.90 -16.07 -0.38
CA THR A 18 -5.64 -15.43 -0.01
C THR A 18 -5.70 -13.98 -0.49
N LEU A 19 -5.31 -13.04 0.37
CA LEU A 19 -5.24 -11.61 0.09
C LEU A 19 -3.79 -11.13 0.08
N GLY A 20 -3.53 -9.98 -0.54
CA GLY A 20 -2.26 -9.26 -0.47
C GLY A 20 -2.32 -8.10 0.51
N GLN A 21 -1.18 -7.73 1.11
CA GLN A 21 -1.04 -6.55 1.95
C GLN A 21 0.19 -5.73 1.56
N LEU A 22 0.01 -4.41 1.43
CA LEU A 22 1.09 -3.44 1.24
C LEU A 22 1.01 -2.31 2.27
N THR A 23 2.15 -1.70 2.55
CA THR A 23 2.27 -0.50 3.41
C THR A 23 2.75 0.67 2.57
N ILE A 24 2.11 1.83 2.73
CA ILE A 24 2.51 3.09 2.10
C ILE A 24 3.02 4.02 3.21
N ARG A 25 4.18 4.63 2.99
CA ARG A 25 4.79 5.63 3.86
C ARG A 25 5.07 6.91 3.07
N LYS A 26 4.63 8.04 3.61
CA LYS A 26 4.94 9.36 3.05
C LYS A 26 6.04 10.03 3.85
N LEU A 27 7.09 10.48 3.16
CA LEU A 27 8.21 11.23 3.72
C LEU A 27 8.32 12.64 3.13
N GLY A 28 8.92 13.56 3.88
CA GLY A 28 9.41 14.82 3.34
C GLY A 28 10.20 15.63 4.36
N ASN A 29 10.90 16.65 3.86
CA ASN A 29 11.75 17.51 4.67
C ASN A 29 10.93 18.58 5.41
N VAL A 30 10.90 18.49 6.74
CA VAL A 30 10.22 19.44 7.62
C VAL A 30 11.23 20.42 8.22
N LEU A 31 10.83 21.68 8.38
CA LEU A 31 11.66 22.68 9.05
C LEU A 31 11.71 22.36 10.54
N THR A 32 12.91 22.09 11.06
CA THR A 32 13.09 21.74 12.47
C THR A 32 13.82 22.82 13.25
N ASP A 33 14.64 23.63 12.59
CA ASP A 33 15.40 24.66 13.27
C ASP A 33 15.81 25.82 12.35
N TYR A 34 16.33 26.89 12.95
CA TYR A 34 16.94 28.02 12.28
C TYR A 34 18.17 28.49 13.08
N GLN A 35 19.35 28.29 12.50
CA GLN A 35 20.64 28.64 13.13
C GLN A 35 21.51 29.39 12.13
N ASP A 36 22.22 30.42 12.60
CA ASP A 36 23.20 31.19 11.81
C ASP A 36 22.68 31.74 10.46
N GLY A 37 21.39 32.10 10.39
CA GLY A 37 20.79 32.61 9.15
C GLY A 37 20.32 31.53 8.18
N GLN A 38 20.44 30.25 8.55
CA GLN A 38 20.11 29.11 7.70
C GLN A 38 18.96 28.28 8.32
N PHE A 39 17.99 27.94 7.47
CA PHE A 39 16.93 27.01 7.82
C PHE A 39 17.46 25.57 7.81
N ILE A 40 17.21 24.83 8.88
CA ILE A 40 17.61 23.42 9.04
C ILE A 40 16.38 22.55 8.82
N TYR A 41 16.55 21.55 7.96
CA TYR A 41 15.50 20.62 7.59
C TYR A 41 15.90 19.19 7.92
N THR A 42 14.95 18.42 8.43
CA THR A 42 15.12 16.97 8.63
C THR A 42 13.96 16.22 7.97
N GLN A 43 14.24 15.03 7.49
CA GLN A 43 13.22 14.14 6.95
C GLN A 43 12.32 13.61 8.06
N ASP A 44 11.00 13.67 7.85
CA ASP A 44 9.98 13.15 8.76
C ASP A 44 8.83 12.51 7.97
N ASN A 45 8.03 11.68 8.64
CA ASN A 45 6.80 11.14 8.09
C ASN A 45 5.73 12.23 7.97
N LEU A 46 4.95 12.21 6.88
CA LEU A 46 3.93 13.21 6.58
C LEU A 46 2.53 12.60 6.48
N ALA A 47 1.58 13.15 7.24
CA ALA A 47 0.17 12.84 7.09
C ALA A 47 -0.49 13.71 6.01
N GLY A 48 -1.64 13.27 5.51
CA GLY A 48 -2.50 14.02 4.60
C GLY A 48 -2.17 13.90 3.11
N ALA A 49 -1.28 12.97 2.72
CA ALA A 49 -1.07 12.63 1.33
C ALA A 49 -2.17 11.66 0.86
N VAL A 50 -2.77 11.92 -0.29
CA VAL A 50 -3.82 11.06 -0.86
C VAL A 50 -3.25 10.26 -2.00
N TYR A 51 -3.54 8.95 -2.02
CA TYR A 51 -3.13 8.04 -3.06
C TYR A 51 -4.32 7.35 -3.68
N GLU A 52 -4.16 6.99 -4.95
CA GLU A 52 -5.05 6.10 -5.67
C GLU A 52 -4.32 4.79 -5.99
N ILE A 53 -5.03 3.70 -5.76
CA ILE A 53 -4.59 2.35 -6.11
C ILE A 53 -5.46 1.92 -7.29
N HIS A 54 -4.85 1.61 -8.42
CA HIS A 54 -5.53 1.10 -9.60
C HIS A 54 -5.10 -0.34 -9.88
N ALA A 55 -5.99 -1.12 -10.50
CA ALA A 55 -5.63 -2.40 -11.06
C ALA A 55 -4.69 -2.20 -12.26
N ALA A 56 -3.56 -2.90 -12.29
CA ALA A 56 -2.58 -2.87 -13.37
C ALA A 56 -2.69 -4.07 -14.32
N ALA A 57 -3.70 -4.90 -14.08
CA ALA A 57 -4.13 -6.04 -14.87
C ALA A 57 -5.53 -6.44 -14.42
N ASP A 58 -6.18 -7.29 -15.21
CA ASP A 58 -7.43 -7.93 -14.79
C ASP A 58 -7.24 -8.74 -13.48
N ILE A 59 -8.06 -8.43 -12.48
CA ILE A 59 -8.03 -9.06 -11.16
C ILE A 59 -9.17 -10.07 -11.08
N ALA A 60 -8.88 -11.32 -11.36
CA ALA A 60 -9.87 -12.40 -11.39
C ALA A 60 -10.39 -12.74 -9.98
N THR A 61 -11.64 -13.17 -9.89
CA THR A 61 -12.15 -13.82 -8.68
C THR A 61 -11.42 -15.16 -8.44
N PRO A 62 -11.20 -15.57 -7.18
CA PRO A 62 -10.42 -16.78 -6.87
C PRO A 62 -10.97 -18.07 -7.48
N ASP A 63 -12.28 -18.13 -7.71
CA ASP A 63 -12.97 -19.27 -8.32
C ASP A 63 -12.68 -19.46 -9.81
N ARG A 64 -12.02 -18.47 -10.45
CA ARG A 64 -11.64 -18.46 -11.87
C ARG A 64 -12.79 -18.78 -12.82
N GLN A 65 -14.03 -18.45 -12.46
CA GLN A 65 -15.22 -18.67 -13.29
C GLN A 65 -15.42 -17.61 -14.39
N GLY A 66 -14.38 -16.85 -14.73
CA GLY A 66 -14.42 -15.78 -15.73
C GLY A 66 -14.99 -14.46 -15.20
N THR A 67 -15.20 -14.34 -13.89
CA THR A 67 -15.54 -13.09 -13.20
C THR A 67 -14.30 -12.39 -12.69
N TYR A 68 -14.39 -11.06 -12.57
CA TYR A 68 -13.28 -10.20 -12.17
C TYR A 68 -13.73 -9.32 -11.00
N TRP A 69 -12.88 -9.18 -9.99
CA TRP A 69 -13.04 -8.15 -8.97
C TRP A 69 -12.87 -6.77 -9.59
N TYR A 70 -11.84 -6.60 -10.43
CA TYR A 70 -11.48 -5.36 -11.10
C TYR A 70 -10.95 -5.66 -12.50
N LYS A 71 -11.24 -4.78 -13.45
CA LYS A 71 -10.60 -4.75 -14.77
C LYS A 71 -9.33 -3.92 -14.73
N ASP A 72 -8.43 -4.20 -15.68
CA ASP A 72 -7.24 -3.37 -15.89
C ASP A 72 -7.62 -1.87 -15.97
N GLY A 73 -6.93 -1.03 -15.20
CA GLY A 73 -7.16 0.39 -15.08
C GLY A 73 -8.27 0.82 -14.11
N ASP A 74 -9.04 -0.11 -13.52
CA ASP A 74 -10.06 0.26 -12.54
C ASP A 74 -9.43 0.88 -11.28
N LEU A 75 -10.03 1.97 -10.77
CA LEU A 75 -9.75 2.44 -9.42
C LEU A 75 -10.15 1.34 -8.43
N VAL A 76 -9.28 1.02 -7.48
CA VAL A 76 -9.51 -0.02 -6.46
C VAL A 76 -9.84 0.64 -5.14
N ALA A 77 -9.01 1.63 -4.75
CA ALA A 77 -9.17 2.39 -3.52
C ALA A 77 -8.53 3.77 -3.62
N THR A 78 -9.13 4.74 -2.92
CA THR A 78 -8.49 6.01 -2.57
C THR A 78 -8.18 5.99 -1.08
N VAL A 79 -6.92 6.28 -0.72
CA VAL A 79 -6.38 6.12 0.65
C VAL A 79 -5.61 7.39 1.06
N THR A 80 -5.61 7.76 2.34
CA THR A 80 -4.91 8.96 2.83
C THR A 80 -3.92 8.58 3.93
N THR A 81 -2.69 9.12 3.90
CA THR A 81 -1.77 8.85 5.00
C THR A 81 -2.25 9.53 6.29
N GLY A 82 -2.40 8.72 7.34
CA GLY A 82 -3.02 9.15 8.58
C GLY A 82 -2.13 10.02 9.47
N ALA A 83 -2.74 10.91 10.25
CA ALA A 83 -2.21 11.27 11.55
C ALA A 83 -2.42 10.09 12.54
N GLU A 84 -1.65 10.01 13.62
CA GLU A 84 -1.83 8.99 14.66
C GLU A 84 -3.30 8.96 15.13
N GLY A 85 -4.00 7.83 14.94
CA GLY A 85 -5.42 7.65 15.29
C GLY A 85 -6.45 8.07 14.22
N GLN A 86 -6.04 8.38 12.99
CA GLN A 86 -6.96 8.67 11.88
C GLN A 86 -7.74 7.42 11.44
N VAL A 87 -9.05 7.60 11.20
CA VAL A 87 -9.93 6.61 10.56
C VAL A 87 -10.30 7.15 9.19
N ASP A 88 -9.83 6.50 8.14
CA ASP A 88 -10.15 6.88 6.76
C ASP A 88 -11.48 6.26 6.32
N GLU A 89 -12.25 7.03 5.54
CA GLU A 89 -13.30 6.46 4.69
C GLU A 89 -12.63 5.69 3.54
N VAL A 90 -12.80 4.36 3.53
CA VAL A 90 -12.40 3.53 2.40
C VAL A 90 -13.33 3.84 1.23
N LYS A 91 -12.83 4.54 0.21
CA LYS A 91 -13.60 4.78 -1.01
C LYS A 91 -13.39 3.63 -1.98
N PHE A 92 -14.38 2.75 -2.04
CA PHE A 92 -14.44 1.66 -2.99
C PHE A 92 -14.81 2.17 -4.38
N SER A 93 -14.25 1.54 -5.42
CA SER A 93 -14.80 1.74 -6.75
C SER A 93 -16.21 1.15 -6.86
N PRO A 94 -17.15 1.88 -7.49
CA PRO A 94 -18.49 1.38 -7.74
C PRO A 94 -18.53 0.28 -8.82
N THR A 95 -17.43 0.05 -9.56
CA THR A 95 -17.40 -0.88 -10.71
C THR A 95 -17.06 -2.33 -10.34
N ARG A 96 -16.67 -2.61 -9.09
CA ARG A 96 -16.28 -3.95 -8.65
C ARG A 96 -17.47 -4.90 -8.56
N THR A 97 -17.24 -6.18 -8.90
CA THR A 97 -18.14 -7.29 -8.54
C THR A 97 -18.41 -7.29 -7.04
N GLN A 98 -19.68 -7.15 -6.64
CA GLN A 98 -20.06 -7.11 -5.23
C GLN A 98 -19.68 -8.42 -4.54
N ALA A 99 -18.75 -8.35 -3.60
CA ALA A 99 -18.40 -9.51 -2.78
C ALA A 99 -19.46 -9.74 -1.70
N THR A 100 -19.59 -10.97 -1.24
CA THR A 100 -20.44 -11.33 -0.09
C THR A 100 -19.84 -10.90 1.26
N TYR A 101 -18.59 -10.41 1.27
CA TYR A 101 -17.88 -9.83 2.42
C TYR A 101 -16.87 -8.78 1.98
N ASP A 102 -16.43 -7.92 2.89
CA ASP A 102 -15.44 -6.88 2.60
C ASP A 102 -14.02 -7.36 2.93
N PHE A 103 -13.27 -7.72 1.89
CA PHE A 103 -11.85 -8.09 2.01
C PHE A 103 -10.91 -6.89 1.98
N LEU A 104 -11.40 -5.71 1.58
CA LEU A 104 -10.57 -4.51 1.51
C LEU A 104 -10.47 -3.91 2.89
N LYS A 105 -9.24 -3.75 3.38
CA LYS A 105 -9.00 -3.19 4.71
C LYS A 105 -7.93 -2.12 4.62
N ILE A 106 -8.22 -0.95 5.19
CA ILE A 106 -7.24 0.09 5.46
C ILE A 106 -7.01 0.12 6.96
N THR A 107 -5.76 0.10 7.39
CA THR A 107 -5.39 0.22 8.80
C THR A 107 -4.27 1.23 9.00
N HIS A 108 -4.44 2.10 10.00
CA HIS A 108 -3.38 2.91 10.56
C HIS A 108 -2.95 2.28 11.88
N ASP A 109 -1.67 1.95 12.01
CA ASP A 109 -1.11 1.34 13.22
C ASP A 109 -0.71 2.37 14.30
N GLY A 110 -0.96 3.66 14.02
CA GLY A 110 -0.55 4.79 14.85
C GLY A 110 0.70 5.50 14.33
N THR A 111 1.44 4.87 13.42
CA THR A 111 2.62 5.51 12.83
C THR A 111 2.17 6.64 11.89
N LYS A 112 2.55 7.88 12.22
CA LYS A 112 2.27 9.07 11.41
C LYS A 112 2.74 8.82 9.98
N GLY A 113 1.93 9.23 9.01
CA GLY A 113 2.30 9.18 7.59
C GLY A 113 2.37 7.76 6.99
N GLU A 114 1.91 6.75 7.75
CA GLU A 114 1.86 5.36 7.30
C GLU A 114 0.43 4.83 7.29
N MET A 115 0.20 3.89 6.38
CA MET A 115 -1.03 3.12 6.30
C MET A 115 -0.76 1.78 5.64
N THR A 116 -1.58 0.80 5.98
CA THR A 116 -1.52 -0.54 5.43
C THR A 116 -2.85 -0.84 4.73
N VAL A 117 -2.76 -1.39 3.52
CA VAL A 117 -3.90 -1.73 2.68
C VAL A 117 -3.89 -3.22 2.38
N THR A 118 -5.01 -3.89 2.60
CA THR A 118 -5.26 -5.29 2.20
C THR A 118 -6.15 -5.32 0.96
N LEU A 119 -5.70 -6.03 -0.07
CA LEU A 119 -6.30 -6.13 -1.41
C LEU A 119 -6.39 -7.59 -1.84
N PRO A 120 -7.22 -7.95 -2.84
CA PRO A 120 -7.12 -9.25 -3.52
C PRO A 120 -5.72 -9.51 -4.08
N LEU A 121 -5.44 -10.77 -4.40
CA LEU A 121 -4.26 -11.07 -5.22
C LEU A 121 -4.43 -10.47 -6.60
N GLY A 122 -3.37 -9.85 -7.10
CA GLY A 122 -3.40 -9.14 -8.37
C GLY A 122 -2.21 -8.20 -8.51
N LYS A 123 -2.22 -7.45 -9.61
CA LYS A 123 -1.22 -6.44 -9.92
C LYS A 123 -1.86 -5.06 -9.81
N TYR A 124 -1.18 -4.12 -9.16
CA TYR A 124 -1.71 -2.81 -8.82
C TYR A 124 -0.68 -1.72 -9.12
N THR A 125 -1.16 -0.53 -9.50
CA THR A 125 -0.36 0.70 -9.52
C THR A 125 -0.79 1.62 -8.39
N VAL A 126 0.17 2.21 -7.67
CA VAL A 126 -0.05 3.15 -6.57
C VAL A 126 0.55 4.51 -6.94
N THR A 127 -0.27 5.56 -6.92
CA THR A 127 0.12 6.93 -7.28
C THR A 127 -0.33 7.93 -6.23
N GLU A 128 0.51 8.91 -5.90
CA GLU A 128 0.07 10.08 -5.14
C GLU A 128 -0.77 10.99 -6.04
N VAL A 129 -1.97 11.38 -5.59
CA VAL A 129 -2.87 12.30 -6.33
C VAL A 129 -3.05 13.63 -5.62
N LYS A 130 -2.67 13.71 -4.35
CA LYS A 130 -2.64 14.96 -3.58
C LYS A 130 -1.50 14.95 -2.59
N ALA A 131 -0.57 15.88 -2.78
CA ALA A 131 0.50 16.13 -1.82
C ALA A 131 -0.02 16.74 -0.50
N PRO A 132 0.67 16.50 0.62
CA PRO A 132 0.47 17.26 1.85
C PRO A 132 0.69 18.77 1.64
N TYR A 133 0.05 19.60 2.47
CA TYR A 133 0.20 21.05 2.38
C TYR A 133 1.68 21.48 2.51
N GLY A 134 2.12 22.38 1.62
CA GLY A 134 3.50 22.87 1.59
C GLY A 134 4.50 21.96 0.84
N PHE A 135 4.01 20.88 0.21
CA PHE A 135 4.82 19.96 -0.58
C PHE A 135 4.33 19.91 -2.03
N ILE A 136 5.25 19.58 -2.94
CA ILE A 136 5.02 19.40 -4.36
C ILE A 136 4.57 17.94 -4.58
N LEU A 137 3.56 17.73 -5.42
CA LEU A 137 3.11 16.39 -5.84
C LEU A 137 4.26 15.61 -6.48
N THR A 138 4.46 14.37 -6.04
CA THR A 138 5.46 13.50 -6.66
C THR A 138 4.90 12.82 -7.91
N ASN A 139 5.76 12.66 -8.92
CA ASN A 139 5.47 11.83 -10.10
C ASN A 139 5.97 10.38 -9.90
N GLN A 140 6.53 10.06 -8.73
CA GLN A 140 6.89 8.71 -8.36
C GLN A 140 5.63 7.84 -8.28
N SER A 141 5.71 6.62 -8.81
CA SER A 141 4.65 5.62 -8.67
C SER A 141 5.25 4.25 -8.38
N TYR A 142 4.40 3.33 -7.94
CA TYR A 142 4.81 1.96 -7.69
C TYR A 142 3.87 0.98 -8.38
N THR A 143 4.44 -0.10 -8.94
CA THR A 143 3.70 -1.28 -9.34
C THR A 143 3.93 -2.40 -8.33
N VAL A 144 2.87 -2.99 -7.81
CA VAL A 144 2.92 -4.08 -6.81
C VAL A 144 2.18 -5.30 -7.35
N GLU A 145 2.80 -6.47 -7.28
CA GLU A 145 2.16 -7.75 -7.61
C GLU A 145 2.08 -8.64 -6.38
N PHE A 146 0.89 -9.12 -6.07
CA PHE A 146 0.68 -10.18 -5.08
C PHE A 146 0.50 -11.52 -5.77
N GLY A 147 1.20 -12.53 -5.29
CA GLY A 147 1.13 -13.89 -5.81
C GLY A 147 0.50 -14.85 -4.82
N TRP A 148 -0.02 -15.96 -5.34
CA TRP A 148 -0.39 -17.10 -4.52
C TRP A 148 0.84 -18.01 -4.31
N ASP A 149 0.96 -18.57 -3.12
CA ASP A 149 2.03 -19.53 -2.78
C ASP A 149 1.45 -20.85 -2.27
N ASN A 150 0.62 -20.80 -1.22
CA ASN A 150 -0.03 -22.00 -0.70
C ASN A 150 -1.37 -21.69 -0.01
N GLN A 151 -2.19 -22.73 0.18
CA GLN A 151 -3.56 -22.63 0.73
C GLN A 151 -3.66 -22.25 2.21
N LYS A 152 -2.55 -22.26 2.97
CA LYS A 152 -2.52 -21.84 4.38
C LYS A 152 -2.27 -20.33 4.54
N ASN A 153 -2.05 -19.64 3.42
CA ASN A 153 -1.82 -18.21 3.40
C ASN A 153 -3.15 -17.46 3.38
N ASP A 154 -3.41 -16.72 4.46
CA ASP A 154 -4.58 -15.86 4.58
C ASP A 154 -4.29 -14.50 3.94
N ILE A 155 -3.17 -13.88 4.33
CA ILE A 155 -2.71 -12.58 3.81
C ILE A 155 -1.22 -12.69 3.53
N VAL A 156 -0.77 -12.30 2.34
CA VAL A 156 0.64 -12.34 1.93
C VAL A 156 1.22 -10.95 1.68
N LEU A 157 2.53 -10.86 1.81
CA LEU A 157 3.31 -9.73 1.31
C LEU A 157 3.48 -9.79 -0.21
N ALA A 158 3.96 -8.70 -0.81
CA ALA A 158 4.15 -8.59 -2.26
C ALA A 158 5.19 -9.60 -2.78
N LYS A 159 4.92 -10.11 -3.98
CA LYS A 159 5.85 -10.92 -4.77
C LYS A 159 6.82 -10.02 -5.51
N THR A 160 6.33 -8.92 -6.09
CA THR A 160 7.18 -7.92 -6.74
C THR A 160 6.73 -6.51 -6.40
N ILE A 161 7.70 -5.61 -6.30
CA ILE A 161 7.48 -4.16 -6.18
C ILE A 161 8.42 -3.49 -7.19
N THR A 162 7.87 -2.70 -8.09
CA THR A 162 8.64 -1.84 -9.01
C THR A 162 8.40 -0.40 -8.64
N SER A 163 9.45 0.37 -8.35
CA SER A 163 9.36 1.82 -8.27
C SER A 163 9.58 2.43 -9.64
N HIS A 164 8.77 3.43 -9.99
CA HIS A 164 8.86 4.19 -11.23
C HIS A 164 9.25 5.62 -10.88
N GLU A 165 10.47 6.00 -11.25
CA GLU A 165 11.07 7.30 -10.96
C GLU A 165 11.67 7.92 -12.24
N GLN A 166 12.03 9.20 -12.19
CA GLN A 166 12.63 9.89 -13.34
C GLN A 166 13.97 9.25 -13.79
N ASP A 167 14.69 8.62 -12.87
CA ASP A 167 15.96 7.93 -13.10
C ASP A 167 15.78 6.49 -13.63
N GLY A 168 14.53 6.07 -13.84
CA GLY A 168 14.15 4.76 -14.36
C GLY A 168 13.47 3.86 -13.34
N ASP A 169 13.09 2.67 -13.82
CA ASP A 169 12.36 1.68 -13.04
C ASP A 169 13.30 0.80 -12.21
N LYS A 170 12.94 0.56 -10.95
CA LYS A 170 13.68 -0.32 -10.03
C LYS A 170 12.76 -1.42 -9.53
N GLU A 171 12.98 -2.65 -10.00
CA GLU A 171 12.20 -3.83 -9.58
C GLU A 171 12.89 -4.61 -8.47
N CYS A 172 12.13 -4.93 -7.43
CA CYS A 172 12.48 -5.85 -6.37
C CYS A 172 11.54 -7.06 -6.40
N SER A 173 12.10 -8.26 -6.35
CA SER A 173 11.36 -9.52 -6.26
C SER A 173 11.58 -10.19 -4.89
N TYR A 174 10.51 -10.75 -4.33
CA TYR A 174 10.49 -11.34 -3.00
C TYR A 174 9.88 -12.73 -3.03
N SER A 175 10.29 -13.58 -2.07
CA SER A 175 9.51 -14.77 -1.75
C SER A 175 8.18 -14.37 -1.15
N ILE A 176 7.11 -15.08 -1.52
CA ILE A 176 5.77 -14.84 -0.97
C ILE A 176 5.75 -15.34 0.47
N VAL A 177 5.47 -14.44 1.42
CA VAL A 177 5.45 -14.74 2.86
C VAL A 177 4.10 -14.33 3.43
N ASN A 178 3.52 -15.19 4.26
CA ASN A 178 2.31 -14.86 5.01
C ASN A 178 2.63 -13.75 6.03
N VAL A 179 1.79 -12.71 6.10
CA VAL A 179 1.97 -11.57 7.00
C VAL A 179 2.12 -12.00 8.46
N LYS A 180 1.44 -13.07 8.89
CA LYS A 180 1.54 -13.57 10.28
C LYS A 180 2.91 -14.19 10.61
N ASP A 181 3.61 -14.65 9.59
CA ASP A 181 4.93 -15.29 9.69
C ASP A 181 6.07 -14.35 9.26
N ALA A 182 5.74 -13.16 8.76
CA ALA A 182 6.69 -12.18 8.25
C ALA A 182 7.45 -11.46 9.37
N SER A 183 8.78 -11.46 9.29
CA SER A 183 9.64 -10.62 10.15
C SER A 183 9.54 -9.13 9.81
N ASP A 184 9.99 -8.27 10.72
CA ASP A 184 10.02 -6.81 10.50
C ASP A 184 10.87 -6.41 9.30
N ALA A 185 11.94 -7.17 9.01
CA ALA A 185 12.76 -6.95 7.82
C ALA A 185 11.96 -7.20 6.52
N HIS A 186 11.09 -8.21 6.50
CA HIS A 186 10.21 -8.44 5.35
C HIS A 186 9.22 -7.29 5.18
N LYS A 187 8.58 -6.85 6.27
CA LYS A 187 7.59 -5.77 6.25
C LYS A 187 8.22 -4.44 5.83
N ASN A 188 9.31 -4.04 6.50
CA ASN A 188 10.01 -2.80 6.23
C ASN A 188 10.64 -2.76 4.83
N GLY A 189 11.12 -3.90 4.33
CA GLY A 189 11.69 -4.01 2.98
C GLY A 189 10.67 -3.93 1.85
N GLN A 190 9.37 -3.95 2.16
CA GLN A 190 8.26 -3.90 1.21
C GLN A 190 7.35 -2.68 1.40
N THR A 191 7.76 -1.72 2.24
CA THR A 191 7.06 -0.44 2.36
C THR A 191 7.28 0.41 1.12
N LEU A 192 6.19 0.92 0.53
CA LEU A 192 6.21 1.88 -0.57
C LEU A 192 6.48 3.28 0.00
N VAL A 193 7.69 3.80 -0.23
CA VAL A 193 8.12 5.08 0.36
C VAL A 193 8.03 6.18 -0.68
N PHE A 194 7.12 7.14 -0.46
CA PHE A 194 6.95 8.29 -1.34
C PHE A 194 7.57 9.55 -0.74
N GLU A 195 8.46 10.20 -1.49
CA GLU A 195 9.12 11.44 -1.09
C GLU A 195 8.60 12.64 -1.88
N ASN A 196 8.31 13.76 -1.19
CA ASN A 196 7.90 15.00 -1.84
C ASN A 196 8.90 16.11 -1.55
N ALA A 197 9.23 16.86 -2.58
CA ALA A 197 9.97 18.11 -2.44
C ALA A 197 9.08 19.18 -1.77
N ARG A 198 9.69 20.03 -0.94
CA ARG A 198 8.99 21.16 -0.32
C ARG A 198 8.79 22.28 -1.35
N VAL A 199 7.69 23.01 -1.24
CA VAL A 199 7.53 24.28 -1.96
C VAL A 199 8.48 25.30 -1.34
N LEU A 200 9.45 25.78 -2.11
CA LEU A 200 10.31 26.88 -1.69
C LEU A 200 9.59 28.21 -1.96
N PRO A 201 9.50 29.12 -0.97
CA PRO A 201 8.97 30.45 -1.23
C PRO A 201 9.88 31.15 -2.24
N THR A 202 9.30 31.67 -3.32
CA THR A 202 10.03 32.56 -4.22
C THR A 202 10.22 33.88 -3.49
N PRO A 203 11.45 34.36 -3.25
CA PRO A 203 11.64 35.66 -2.62
C PRO A 203 10.93 36.73 -3.43
N GLU A 204 10.08 37.53 -2.79
CA GLU A 204 9.56 38.74 -3.43
C GLU A 204 10.76 39.61 -3.82
N LYS A 205 10.88 39.92 -5.10
CA LYS A 205 11.87 40.92 -5.53
C LYS A 205 11.44 42.26 -4.94
N PRO A 206 12.33 43.00 -4.25
CA PRO A 206 11.99 44.33 -3.79
C PRO A 206 11.81 45.23 -5.01
N GLY A 207 10.56 45.43 -5.43
CA GLY A 207 10.25 46.18 -6.65
C GLY A 207 8.76 46.26 -7.03
N ASP A 208 7.91 45.32 -6.62
CA ASP A 208 6.48 45.34 -6.98
C ASP A 208 5.59 45.83 -5.81
N LYS A 209 5.72 47.13 -5.48
CA LYS A 209 4.71 47.89 -4.75
C LYS A 209 4.41 49.20 -5.47
#